data_AF-A0A3S3NCF9-F1
#
_entry.id   AF-A0A3S3NCF9-F1
#
_cell.length_a   1.000
_cell.length_b   1.000
_cell.length_c   1.000
_cell.angle_alpha   90.00
_cell.angle_beta   90.00
_cell.angle_gamma   90.00
#
_symmetry.space_group_name_H-M   'P 1'
#
loop_
_entity.id
_entity.type
_entity.pdbx_description
1 polymer ?
#
loop_
_entity_poly.entity_id
_entity_poly.type
_entity_poly.pdbx_seq_one_letter_code
_entity_poly.pdbx_strand_id
1 'polypeptide(L)'
;MDRHLGPHFSIPAGSFFVFVLLSTSLALPIIDRFLYPRWRKLTGLGPTPLQRLGLGHIFNVLGLVGSALVESRRLHVVRAHDLEDQASSVVPMSALWLVLPLALVGIGEAFHFPGGVALYYQEFPASLHCTATAMTALIIGLKFYLSTAIVGLVRRVTEWLPDNINSGRIDDVYWMLAVVGVVNFRYFQLCAWLYKYQNVGKEDTDSGSPSSSS
;
A
#
# COMPACT_ATOMS: atom_id res chain seq x y z
N MET A 1 9.73 22.02 2.62
CA MET A 1 8.41 22.21 1.98
C MET A 1 7.58 23.08 2.89
N ASP A 2 6.83 24.00 2.31
CA ASP A 2 5.90 24.84 3.01
C ASP A 2 4.68 24.04 3.45
N ARG A 3 4.42 24.02 4.75
CA ARG A 3 3.35 23.24 5.39
C ARG A 3 2.13 24.10 5.74
N HIS A 4 2.12 25.37 5.32
CA HIS A 4 1.01 26.26 5.59
C HIS A 4 -0.19 25.98 4.66
N LEU A 5 -1.36 25.83 5.26
CA LEU A 5 -2.67 25.90 4.62
C LEU A 5 -3.28 27.26 4.96
N GLY A 6 -3.06 28.24 4.07
CA GLY A 6 -3.48 29.61 4.30
C GLY A 6 -2.61 30.36 5.33
N PRO A 7 -3.05 31.54 5.82
CA PRO A 7 -2.22 32.44 6.61
C PRO A 7 -1.97 31.99 8.07
N HIS A 8 -2.71 31.03 8.61
CA HIS A 8 -2.69 30.72 10.05
C HIS A 8 -2.53 29.25 10.42
N PHE A 9 -2.61 28.30 9.48
CA PHE A 9 -2.58 26.88 9.80
C PHE A 9 -1.34 26.21 9.21
N SER A 10 -0.49 25.63 10.06
CA SER A 10 0.68 24.84 9.62
C SER A 10 0.45 23.38 9.95
N ILE A 11 0.50 22.51 8.95
CA ILE A 11 0.35 21.06 9.15
C ILE A 11 1.62 20.50 9.82
N PRO A 12 1.51 19.84 10.98
CA PRO A 12 2.65 19.14 11.56
C PRO A 12 3.17 18.05 10.62
N ALA A 13 4.49 17.91 10.46
CA ALA A 13 5.07 16.89 9.57
C ALA A 13 4.66 15.46 9.95
N GLY A 14 4.42 15.18 11.24
CA GLY A 14 3.92 13.88 11.70
C GLY A 14 2.45 13.59 11.35
N SER A 15 1.67 14.60 10.98
CA SER A 15 0.23 14.43 10.70
C SER A 15 -0.07 13.99 9.27
N PHE A 16 0.92 13.94 8.38
CA PHE A 16 0.70 13.55 6.97
C PHE A 16 0.14 12.12 6.81
N PHE A 17 0.40 11.23 7.76
CA PHE A 17 -0.19 9.89 7.76
C PHE A 17 -1.73 9.89 7.83
N VAL A 18 -2.35 10.96 8.35
CA VAL A 18 -3.82 11.10 8.39
C VAL A 18 -4.41 11.11 6.99
N PHE A 19 -3.71 11.63 5.97
CA PHE A 19 -4.20 11.58 4.59
C PHE A 19 -4.31 10.15 4.06
N VAL A 20 -3.39 9.26 4.47
CA VAL A 20 -3.48 7.83 4.14
C VAL A 20 -4.74 7.24 4.79
N LEU A 21 -4.94 7.48 6.09
CA LEU A 21 -6.11 6.97 6.83
C LEU A 21 -7.44 7.48 6.24
N LEU A 22 -7.53 8.77 5.93
CA LEU A 22 -8.70 9.38 5.31
C LEU A 22 -8.95 8.78 3.92
N SER A 23 -7.90 8.64 3.12
CA SER A 23 -8.00 8.08 1.78
C SER A 23 -8.43 6.62 1.83
N THR A 24 -7.86 5.78 2.71
CA THR A 24 -8.32 4.41 2.93
C THR A 24 -9.78 4.37 3.35
N SER A 25 -10.17 5.20 4.32
CA SER A 25 -11.54 5.25 4.85
C SER A 25 -12.56 5.68 3.79
N LEU A 26 -12.19 6.59 2.89
CA LEU A 26 -13.03 7.01 1.75
C LEU A 26 -13.05 5.97 0.62
N ALA A 27 -11.91 5.31 0.37
CA ALA A 27 -11.79 4.30 -0.67
C ALA A 27 -12.62 3.05 -0.37
N LEU A 28 -12.66 2.59 0.88
CA LEU A 28 -13.43 1.40 1.30
C LEU A 28 -14.90 1.43 0.85
N PRO A 29 -15.73 2.43 1.22
CA PRO A 29 -17.12 2.48 0.78
C PRO A 29 -17.25 2.64 -0.73
N ILE A 30 -16.33 3.35 -1.40
CA ILE A 30 -16.32 3.47 -2.86
C ILE A 30 -16.11 2.09 -3.51
N ILE A 31 -15.13 1.35 -3.01
CA ILE A 31 -14.78 0.02 -3.49
C ILE A 31 -15.93 -0.96 -3.24
N ASP A 32 -16.42 -1.03 -2.00
CA ASP A 32 -17.42 -2.02 -1.59
C ASP A 32 -18.80 -1.73 -2.19
N ARG A 33 -19.20 -0.45 -2.28
CA ARG A 33 -20.55 -0.06 -2.72
C ARG A 33 -20.65 0.19 -4.21
N PHE A 34 -19.57 0.60 -4.87
CA PHE A 34 -19.62 0.96 -6.29
C PHE A 34 -18.76 0.05 -7.15
N LEU A 35 -17.52 -0.23 -6.75
CA LEU A 35 -16.60 -0.99 -7.61
C LEU A 35 -16.99 -2.47 -7.66
N TYR A 36 -17.18 -3.14 -6.52
CA TYR A 36 -17.51 -4.57 -6.51
C TYR A 36 -18.86 -4.92 -7.15
N PRO A 37 -19.95 -4.14 -6.94
CA PRO A 37 -21.20 -4.43 -7.63
C PRO A 37 -21.09 -4.25 -9.14
N ARG A 38 -20.35 -3.23 -9.61
CA ARG A 38 -20.09 -3.05 -11.04
C ARG A 38 -19.22 -4.16 -11.61
N TRP A 39 -18.18 -4.56 -10.88
CA TRP A 39 -17.33 -5.69 -11.26
C TRP A 39 -18.17 -6.95 -11.43
N ARG A 40 -19.00 -7.28 -10.44
CA ARG A 40 -19.91 -8.43 -10.49
C ARG A 40 -20.90 -8.37 -11.67
N LYS A 41 -21.41 -7.18 -12.01
CA LYS A 41 -22.27 -6.99 -13.18
C LYS A 41 -21.54 -7.25 -14.51
N LEU A 42 -20.24 -6.97 -14.57
CA LEU A 42 -19.43 -7.14 -15.79
C LEU A 42 -18.89 -8.57 -15.95
N THR A 43 -18.36 -9.15 -14.89
CA THR A 43 -17.69 -10.46 -14.92
C THR A 43 -18.56 -11.62 -14.43
N GLY A 44 -19.77 -11.35 -13.93
CA GLY A 44 -20.66 -12.34 -13.30
C GLY A 44 -20.21 -12.79 -11.91
N LEU A 45 -18.90 -12.74 -11.63
CA LEU A 45 -18.27 -13.09 -10.36
C LEU A 45 -17.71 -11.85 -9.65
N GLY A 46 -17.60 -11.90 -8.31
CA GLY A 46 -16.89 -10.87 -7.54
C GLY A 46 -15.37 -10.97 -7.70
N PRO A 47 -14.62 -9.89 -7.39
CA PRO A 47 -13.16 -9.93 -7.49
C PRO A 47 -12.57 -10.89 -6.46
N THR A 48 -11.62 -11.72 -6.89
CA THR A 48 -10.98 -12.69 -6.00
C THR A 48 -10.06 -12.00 -4.99
N PRO A 49 -9.79 -12.59 -3.82
CA PRO A 49 -8.84 -12.01 -2.86
C PRO A 49 -7.47 -11.72 -3.47
N LEU A 50 -6.96 -12.61 -4.33
CA LEU A 50 -5.70 -12.41 -5.05
C LEU A 50 -5.75 -11.21 -6.01
N GLN A 51 -6.87 -10.98 -6.72
CA GLN A 51 -7.04 -9.81 -7.57
C GLN A 51 -7.05 -8.51 -6.75
N ARG A 52 -7.70 -8.52 -5.59
CA ARG A 52 -7.70 -7.36 -4.67
C ARG A 52 -6.27 -7.06 -4.19
N LEU A 53 -5.50 -8.08 -3.77
CA LEU A 53 -4.08 -7.92 -3.43
C LEU A 53 -3.26 -7.34 -4.58
N GLY A 54 -3.46 -7.85 -5.80
CA GLY A 54 -2.77 -7.37 -6.99
C GLY A 54 -3.03 -5.89 -7.27
N LEU A 55 -4.29 -5.45 -7.17
CA LEU A 55 -4.65 -4.03 -7.29
C LEU A 55 -3.96 -3.19 -6.20
N GLY A 56 -3.95 -3.67 -4.96
CA GLY A 56 -3.25 -3.01 -3.85
C GLY A 56 -1.76 -2.81 -4.13
N HIS A 57 -1.08 -3.82 -4.68
CA HIS A 57 0.32 -3.70 -5.09
C HIS A 57 0.53 -2.65 -6.19
N ILE A 58 -0.34 -2.60 -7.20
CA ILE A 58 -0.25 -1.61 -8.27
C ILE A 58 -0.35 -0.18 -7.70
N PHE A 59 -1.36 0.09 -6.86
CA PHE A 59 -1.53 1.40 -6.25
C PHE A 59 -0.37 1.78 -5.32
N ASN A 60 0.19 0.82 -4.56
CA ASN A 60 1.36 1.08 -3.72
C ASN A 60 2.60 1.41 -4.55
N VAL A 61 2.84 0.72 -5.67
CA VAL A 61 3.95 1.06 -6.59
C VAL A 61 3.75 2.45 -7.19
N LEU A 62 2.54 2.77 -7.64
CA LEU A 62 2.22 4.11 -8.15
C LEU A 62 2.41 5.19 -7.09
N GLY A 63 2.06 4.91 -5.83
CA GLY A 63 2.31 5.79 -4.69
C GLY A 63 3.81 6.03 -4.46
N LEU A 64 4.63 4.98 -4.51
CA LEU A 64 6.09 5.09 -4.38
C LEU A 64 6.71 5.90 -5.53
N VAL A 65 6.28 5.65 -6.78
CA VAL A 65 6.72 6.43 -7.94
C VAL A 65 6.30 7.91 -7.79
N GLY A 66 5.07 8.16 -7.35
CA GLY A 66 4.59 9.52 -7.07
C GLY A 66 5.43 10.22 -6.00
N SER A 67 5.76 9.54 -4.90
CA SER A 67 6.66 10.06 -3.86
C SER A 67 8.06 10.34 -4.39
N ALA A 68 8.63 9.46 -5.21
CA ALA A 68 9.93 9.65 -5.84
C ALA A 68 9.94 10.90 -6.74
N LEU A 69 8.88 11.10 -7.54
CA LEU A 69 8.74 12.27 -8.40
C LEU A 69 8.58 13.57 -7.61
N VAL A 70 7.73 13.58 -6.59
CA VAL A 70 7.55 14.74 -5.70
C VAL A 70 8.86 15.11 -5.02
N GLU A 71 9.63 14.12 -4.57
CA GLU A 71 10.92 14.35 -3.93
C GLU A 71 12.00 14.81 -4.92
N SER A 72 12.04 14.23 -6.12
CA SER A 72 12.92 14.68 -7.20
C SER A 72 12.67 16.16 -7.53
N ARG A 73 11.40 16.57 -7.56
CA ARG A 73 10.99 17.97 -7.76
C ARG A 73 11.41 18.85 -6.57
N ARG A 74 11.25 18.37 -5.33
CA ARG A 74 11.71 19.08 -4.13
C ARG A 74 13.21 19.35 -4.19
N LEU A 75 14.01 18.32 -4.46
CA LEU A 75 15.48 18.42 -4.53
C LEU A 75 15.93 19.33 -5.68
N HIS A 76 15.23 19.33 -6.82
CA HIS A 76 15.47 20.30 -7.89
C HIS A 76 15.25 21.74 -7.43
N VAL A 77 14.20 22.01 -6.64
CA VAL A 77 13.93 23.35 -6.10
C VAL A 77 15.00 23.75 -5.07
N VAL A 78 15.47 22.81 -4.23
CA VAL A 78 16.58 23.05 -3.28
C VAL A 78 17.84 23.51 -4.02
N ARG A 79 18.23 22.77 -5.07
CA ARG A 79 19.39 23.10 -5.91
C ARG A 79 19.25 24.44 -6.62
N ALA A 80 18.07 24.73 -7.16
CA ALA A 80 17.82 25.97 -7.89
C ALA A 80 17.85 27.24 -7.00
N HIS A 81 17.75 27.09 -5.67
CA HIS A 81 17.75 28.19 -4.71
C HIS A 81 18.98 28.16 -3.79
N ASP A 82 20.01 27.34 -4.10
CA ASP A 82 21.22 27.14 -3.28
C ASP A 82 20.94 26.86 -1.80
N LEU A 83 19.89 26.07 -1.53
CA LEU A 83 19.43 25.74 -0.18
C LEU A 83 20.08 24.46 0.39
N GLU A 84 21.10 23.90 -0.27
CA GLU A 84 21.73 22.62 0.09
C GLU A 84 22.37 22.66 1.49
N ASP A 85 23.05 23.77 1.82
CA ASP A 85 23.74 23.98 3.11
C ASP A 85 22.81 24.46 4.24
N GLN A 86 21.57 24.85 3.92
CA GLN A 86 20.61 25.37 4.90
C GLN A 86 19.63 24.27 5.32
N ALA A 87 20.03 23.46 6.29
CA ALA A 87 19.24 22.35 6.85
C ALA A 87 17.85 22.77 7.39
N SER A 88 17.66 24.05 7.73
CA SER A 88 16.42 24.61 8.30
C SER A 88 15.60 25.46 7.32
N SER A 89 16.05 25.63 6.07
CA SER A 89 15.35 26.46 5.09
C SER A 89 14.07 25.77 4.59
N VAL A 90 12.97 26.53 4.59
CA VAL A 90 11.70 26.04 4.07
C VAL A 90 11.78 26.03 2.55
N VAL A 91 11.93 24.85 1.95
CA VAL A 91 11.83 24.69 0.49
C VAL A 91 10.49 25.29 0.02
N PRO A 92 10.48 26.26 -0.94
CA PRO A 92 9.30 26.96 -1.43
C PRO A 92 8.44 26.06 -2.33
N MET A 93 7.99 24.94 -1.78
CA MET A 93 7.14 23.95 -2.42
C MET A 93 6.09 23.52 -1.41
N SER A 94 4.82 23.59 -1.80
CA SER A 94 3.72 23.18 -0.92
C SER A 94 3.82 21.70 -0.56
N ALA A 95 3.65 21.39 0.72
CA ALA A 95 3.59 20.01 1.19
C ALA A 95 2.34 19.24 0.70
N LEU A 96 1.35 19.94 0.11
CA LEU A 96 0.18 19.31 -0.48
C LEU A 96 0.50 18.42 -1.69
N TRP A 97 1.67 18.59 -2.31
CA TRP A 97 2.12 17.67 -3.36
C TRP A 97 2.27 16.23 -2.86
N LEU A 98 2.48 16.00 -1.55
CA LEU A 98 2.50 14.66 -0.95
C LEU A 98 1.11 14.04 -0.82
N VAL A 99 0.04 14.84 -0.85
CA VAL A 99 -1.32 14.32 -0.64
C VAL A 99 -1.69 13.31 -1.73
N LEU A 100 -1.30 13.56 -2.98
CA LEU A 100 -1.59 12.67 -4.10
C LEU A 100 -0.94 11.28 -3.95
N PRO A 101 0.40 11.14 -3.77
CA PRO A 101 1.01 9.83 -3.54
C PRO A 101 0.52 9.16 -2.25
N LEU A 102 0.27 9.91 -1.18
CA LEU A 102 -0.29 9.35 0.06
C LEU A 102 -1.73 8.82 -0.13
N ALA A 103 -2.54 9.49 -0.95
CA ALA A 103 -3.87 9.02 -1.30
C ALA A 103 -3.80 7.73 -2.13
N LEU A 104 -2.86 7.61 -3.07
CA LEU A 104 -2.64 6.36 -3.82
C LEU A 104 -2.29 5.21 -2.89
N VAL A 105 -1.41 5.44 -1.91
CA VAL A 105 -1.08 4.45 -0.86
C VAL A 105 -2.34 4.08 -0.05
N GLY A 106 -3.13 5.06 0.36
CA GLY A 106 -4.37 4.82 1.11
C GLY A 106 -5.40 3.98 0.34
N ILE A 107 -5.57 4.25 -0.96
CA ILE A 107 -6.39 3.43 -1.86
C ILE A 107 -5.81 2.01 -1.98
N GLY A 108 -4.49 1.88 -2.10
CA GLY A 108 -3.79 0.60 -2.14
C GLY A 108 -4.06 -0.24 -0.90
N GLU A 109 -3.97 0.35 0.30
CA GLU A 109 -4.28 -0.29 1.57
C GLU A 109 -5.74 -0.76 1.66
N ALA A 110 -6.69 0.01 1.10
CA ALA A 110 -8.10 -0.37 1.07
C ALA A 110 -8.37 -1.65 0.25
N PHE A 111 -7.52 -1.96 -0.73
CA PHE A 111 -7.55 -3.23 -1.46
C PHE A 111 -6.74 -4.32 -0.76
N HIS A 112 -5.53 -3.98 -0.31
CA HIS A 112 -4.54 -4.92 0.20
C HIS A 112 -4.97 -5.55 1.53
N PHE A 113 -5.38 -4.72 2.51
CA PHE A 113 -5.67 -5.21 3.85
C PHE A 113 -6.88 -6.13 3.89
N PRO A 114 -8.07 -5.75 3.37
CA PRO A 114 -9.23 -6.65 3.37
C PRO A 114 -9.04 -7.87 2.46
N GLY A 115 -8.30 -7.72 1.35
CA GLY A 115 -7.96 -8.85 0.48
C GLY A 115 -7.08 -9.88 1.18
N GLY A 116 -6.13 -9.43 2.01
CA GLY A 116 -5.20 -10.31 2.72
C GLY A 116 -5.92 -11.09 3.82
N VAL A 117 -6.76 -10.38 4.59
CA VAL A 117 -7.64 -10.99 5.58
C VAL A 117 -8.57 -12.02 4.92
N ALA A 118 -9.21 -11.68 3.80
CA ALA A 118 -10.08 -12.62 3.09
C ALA A 118 -9.35 -13.88 2.60
N LEU A 119 -8.11 -13.75 2.12
CA LEU A 119 -7.29 -14.89 1.72
C LEU A 119 -7.01 -15.81 2.93
N TYR A 120 -6.54 -15.25 4.05
CA TYR A 120 -6.26 -16.07 5.24
C TYR A 120 -7.53 -16.77 5.75
N TYR A 121 -8.65 -16.06 5.80
CA TYR A 121 -9.92 -16.65 6.23
C TYR A 121 -10.41 -17.78 5.31
N GLN A 122 -10.08 -17.75 4.01
CA GLN A 122 -10.45 -18.83 3.08
C GLN A 122 -9.56 -20.08 3.21
N GLU A 123 -8.30 -19.90 3.61
CA GLU A 123 -7.33 -20.99 3.72
C GLU A 123 -7.34 -21.67 5.09
N PHE A 124 -7.70 -20.94 6.16
CA PHE A 124 -7.78 -21.51 7.50
C PHE A 124 -9.19 -22.04 7.80
N PRO A 125 -9.34 -23.28 8.32
CA PRO A 125 -10.63 -23.80 8.76
C PRO A 125 -11.17 -22.96 9.93
N ALA A 126 -12.49 -22.98 10.13
CA ALA A 126 -13.17 -22.11 11.11
C ALA A 126 -12.61 -22.22 12.54
N SER A 127 -12.10 -23.40 12.92
CA SER A 127 -11.46 -23.65 14.22
C SER A 127 -10.12 -22.93 14.43
N LEU A 128 -9.51 -22.39 13.36
CA LEU A 128 -8.20 -21.70 13.37
C LEU A 128 -8.30 -20.21 13.04
N HIS A 129 -9.49 -19.61 13.06
CA HIS A 129 -9.64 -18.16 12.80
C HIS A 129 -8.83 -17.29 13.76
N CYS A 130 -8.74 -17.65 15.04
CA CYS A 130 -7.88 -16.95 16.00
C CYS A 130 -6.40 -16.98 15.58
N THR A 131 -5.95 -18.09 15.01
CA THR A 131 -4.58 -18.24 14.47
C THR A 131 -4.37 -17.38 13.23
N ALA A 132 -5.38 -17.24 12.35
CA ALA A 132 -5.32 -16.36 11.18
C ALA A 132 -5.14 -14.87 11.58
N THR A 133 -5.85 -14.43 12.61
CA THR A 133 -5.70 -13.06 13.16
C THR A 133 -4.32 -12.86 13.79
N ALA A 134 -3.83 -13.82 14.56
CA ALA A 134 -2.48 -13.78 15.14
C ALA A 134 -1.39 -13.74 14.06
N MET A 135 -1.52 -14.52 12.99
CA MET A 135 -0.61 -14.50 11.85
C MET A 135 -0.61 -13.15 11.13
N THR A 136 -1.77 -12.53 10.95
CA THR A 136 -1.88 -11.19 10.35
C THR A 136 -1.11 -10.15 11.18
N ALA A 137 -1.28 -10.17 12.51
CA ALA A 137 -0.54 -9.30 13.42
C ALA A 137 0.97 -9.54 13.37
N LEU A 138 1.40 -10.82 13.33
CA LEU A 138 2.81 -11.18 13.21
C LEU A 138 3.43 -10.66 11.90
N ILE A 139 2.72 -10.81 10.77
CA ILE A 139 3.17 -10.31 9.47
C ILE A 139 3.30 -8.80 9.49
N ILE A 140 2.36 -8.08 10.12
CA ILE A 140 2.45 -6.62 10.29
C ILE A 140 3.69 -6.25 11.12
N GLY A 141 3.93 -6.95 12.23
CA GLY A 141 5.13 -6.75 13.04
C GLY A 141 6.41 -6.97 12.23
N LEU A 142 6.49 -8.07 11.47
CA LEU A 142 7.63 -8.38 10.61
C LEU A 142 7.86 -7.30 9.55
N LYS A 143 6.80 -6.73 8.96
CA LYS A 143 6.91 -5.60 8.03
C LYS A 143 7.57 -4.38 8.67
N PHE A 144 7.24 -4.05 9.93
CA PHE A 144 7.89 -2.94 10.65
C PHE A 144 9.38 -3.21 10.91
N TYR A 145 9.73 -4.42 11.34
CA TYR A 145 11.14 -4.79 11.50
C TYR A 145 11.92 -4.75 10.19
N LEU A 146 11.32 -5.27 9.11
CA LEU A 146 11.93 -5.24 7.78
C LEU A 146 12.13 -3.81 7.28
N SER A 147 11.16 -2.93 7.50
CA SER A 147 11.27 -1.50 7.18
C SER A 147 12.47 -0.86 7.89
N THR A 148 12.60 -1.08 9.21
CA THR A 148 13.73 -0.59 10.00
C THR A 148 15.06 -1.16 9.50
N ALA A 149 15.10 -2.45 9.16
CA ALA A 149 16.29 -3.09 8.63
C ALA A 149 16.71 -2.51 7.27
N ILE A 150 15.76 -2.27 6.36
CA ILE A 150 16.03 -1.62 5.06
C ILE A 150 16.57 -0.22 5.27
N VAL A 151 15.94 0.60 6.12
CA VAL A 151 16.43 1.96 6.40
C VAL A 151 17.84 1.93 7.00
N GLY A 152 18.10 1.02 7.95
CA GLY A 152 19.42 0.84 8.54
C GLY A 152 20.47 0.42 7.52
N LEU A 153 20.12 -0.49 6.60
CA LEU A 153 21.00 -0.92 5.52
C LEU A 153 21.31 0.22 4.55
N VAL A 154 20.29 0.96 4.12
CA VAL A 154 20.45 2.12 3.22
C VAL A 154 21.37 3.15 3.85
N ARG A 155 21.16 3.51 5.13
CA ARG A 155 22.04 4.44 5.86
C ARG A 155 23.49 3.97 5.95
N ARG A 156 23.71 2.65 6.02
CA ARG A 156 25.05 2.08 6.18
C ARG A 156 25.80 1.93 4.85
N VAL A 157 25.09 1.61 3.78
CA VAL A 157 25.68 1.28 2.46
C VAL A 157 25.70 2.50 1.54
N THR A 158 24.79 3.45 1.73
CA THR A 158 24.62 4.60 0.84
C THR A 158 24.70 5.91 1.62
N GLU A 159 25.12 6.97 0.95
CA GLU A 159 25.07 8.34 1.48
C GLU A 159 23.70 9.00 1.22
N TRP A 160 22.66 8.23 0.89
CA TRP A 160 21.35 8.76 0.50
C TRP A 160 20.54 9.34 1.67
N LEU A 161 20.81 8.88 2.90
CA LEU A 161 20.18 9.36 4.14
C LEU A 161 21.21 10.03 5.08
N PRO A 162 21.75 11.20 4.74
CA PRO A 162 22.51 12.02 5.68
C PRO A 162 21.56 12.67 6.71
N ASP A 163 22.11 13.14 7.83
CA ASP A 163 21.31 13.82 8.87
C ASP A 163 20.63 15.09 8.35
N ASN A 164 21.23 15.76 7.34
CA ASN A 164 20.62 16.88 6.63
C ASN A 164 19.79 16.39 5.43
N ILE A 165 18.46 16.46 5.57
CA ILE A 165 17.48 16.05 4.55
C ILE A 165 17.61 16.80 3.21
N ASN A 166 18.15 18.02 3.21
CA ASN A 166 18.32 18.83 2.00
C ASN A 166 19.53 18.37 1.16
N SER A 167 20.54 17.77 1.81
CA SER A 167 21.70 17.17 1.15
C SER A 167 21.49 15.70 0.75
N GLY A 168 20.40 15.08 1.23
CA GLY A 168 20.12 13.66 1.01
C GLY A 168 19.45 13.36 -0.33
N ARG A 169 19.75 12.18 -0.87
CA ARG A 169 19.14 11.60 -2.08
C ARG A 169 17.90 10.77 -1.72
N ILE A 170 16.89 11.40 -1.12
CA ILE A 170 15.67 10.68 -0.69
C ILE A 170 14.85 10.21 -1.90
N ASP A 171 14.98 10.90 -3.03
CA ASP A 171 14.45 10.46 -4.31
C ASP A 171 14.96 9.07 -4.71
N ASP A 172 16.25 8.80 -4.56
CA ASP A 172 16.84 7.49 -4.84
C ASP A 172 16.27 6.40 -3.95
N VAL A 173 16.02 6.71 -2.68
CA VAL A 173 15.46 5.76 -1.72
C VAL A 173 14.04 5.37 -2.13
N TYR A 174 13.24 6.35 -2.56
CA TYR A 174 11.91 6.07 -3.11
C TYR A 174 11.96 5.30 -4.42
N TRP A 175 12.90 5.60 -5.31
CA TRP A 175 13.11 4.82 -6.54
C TRP A 175 13.53 3.38 -6.26
N MET A 176 14.47 3.17 -5.33
CA MET A 176 14.89 1.85 -4.87
C MET A 176 13.69 1.08 -4.31
N LEU A 177 12.89 1.70 -3.43
CA LEU A 177 11.68 1.08 -2.89
C LEU A 177 10.64 0.78 -3.98
N ALA A 178 10.50 1.64 -4.99
CA ALA A 178 9.62 1.39 -6.13
C ALA A 178 10.07 0.15 -6.93
N VAL A 179 11.37 0.02 -7.20
CA VAL A 179 11.94 -1.17 -7.88
C VAL A 179 11.71 -2.43 -7.05
N VAL A 180 12.01 -2.40 -5.74
CA VAL A 180 11.73 -3.52 -4.84
C VAL A 180 10.23 -3.86 -4.83
N GLY A 181 9.36 -2.85 -4.81
CA GLY A 181 7.92 -3.01 -4.90
C GLY A 181 7.46 -3.68 -6.19
N VAL A 182 8.04 -3.31 -7.34
CA VAL A 182 7.76 -3.95 -8.64
C VAL A 182 8.24 -5.40 -8.65
N VAL A 183 9.44 -5.69 -8.15
CA VAL A 183 9.96 -7.05 -8.05
C VAL A 183 9.05 -7.90 -7.16
N ASN A 184 8.64 -7.37 -6.00
CA ASN A 184 7.69 -8.03 -5.11
C ASN A 184 6.35 -8.29 -5.78
N PHE A 185 5.82 -7.33 -6.55
CA PHE A 185 4.58 -7.52 -7.30
C PHE A 185 4.71 -8.61 -8.38
N ARG A 186 5.85 -8.68 -9.08
CA ARG A 186 6.12 -9.75 -10.05
C ARG A 186 6.21 -11.12 -9.37
N TYR A 187 6.90 -11.19 -8.24
CA TYR A 187 6.95 -12.40 -7.42
C TYR A 187 5.55 -12.84 -6.97
N PHE A 188 4.75 -11.91 -6.44
CA PHE A 188 3.36 -12.16 -6.09
C PHE A 188 2.55 -12.71 -7.28
N GLN A 189 2.71 -12.12 -8.47
CA GLN A 189 1.99 -12.56 -9.67
C GLN A 189 2.38 -13.99 -10.07
N LEU A 190 3.66 -14.35 -9.96
CA LEU A 190 4.13 -15.71 -10.22
C LEU A 190 3.52 -16.69 -9.21
N CYS A 191 3.53 -16.36 -7.93
CA CYS A 191 2.89 -17.16 -6.89
C CYS A 191 1.39 -17.30 -7.14
N ALA A 192 0.69 -16.21 -7.45
CA ALA A 192 -0.75 -16.20 -7.72
C ALA A 192 -1.12 -17.00 -8.97
N TRP A 193 -0.25 -17.05 -9.97
CA TRP A 193 -0.44 -17.88 -11.16
C TRP A 193 -0.22 -19.37 -10.90
N LEU A 194 0.77 -19.71 -10.07
CA LEU A 194 1.01 -21.09 -9.63
C LEU A 194 -0.02 -21.58 -8.60
N TYR A 195 -0.70 -20.65 -7.95
CA TYR A 195 -1.68 -20.93 -6.91
C TYR A 195 -2.97 -21.50 -7.50
N LYS A 196 -3.30 -22.75 -7.15
CA LYS A 196 -4.59 -23.37 -7.44
C LYS A 196 -5.54 -23.12 -6.27
N TYR A 197 -6.64 -22.42 -6.51
CA TYR A 197 -7.75 -22.30 -5.56
C TYR A 197 -8.26 -23.70 -5.17
N GLN A 198 -8.18 -24.07 -3.89
CA GLN A 198 -8.56 -25.41 -3.44
C GLN A 198 -10.05 -25.61 -3.11
N ASN A 199 -10.91 -24.58 -3.14
CA ASN A 199 -12.29 -24.69 -2.61
C ASN A 199 -13.40 -24.11 -3.52
N VAL A 200 -13.55 -24.58 -4.76
CA VAL A 200 -14.75 -24.28 -5.59
C VAL A 200 -15.33 -25.55 -6.23
N GLY A 201 -15.38 -26.67 -5.49
CA GLY A 201 -15.87 -27.92 -6.09
C GLY A 201 -16.34 -29.00 -5.12
N LYS A 202 -16.79 -28.66 -3.91
CA LYS A 202 -17.27 -29.67 -2.94
C LYS A 202 -18.61 -29.40 -2.26
N GLU A 203 -19.33 -28.32 -2.55
CA GLU A 203 -20.64 -28.08 -1.89
C GLU A 203 -21.87 -28.29 -2.78
N ASP A 204 -21.74 -28.53 -4.08
CA ASP A 204 -22.91 -28.70 -4.98
C ASP A 204 -23.26 -30.16 -5.32
N THR A 205 -22.72 -31.18 -4.63
CA THR A 205 -22.96 -32.59 -4.99
C THR A 205 -23.65 -33.44 -3.91
N ASP A 206 -24.06 -32.88 -2.76
CA ASP A 206 -24.58 -33.72 -1.65
C ASP A 206 -25.94 -33.32 -1.06
N SER A 207 -26.82 -32.64 -1.83
CA SER A 207 -28.20 -32.34 -1.37
C SER A 207 -29.31 -32.74 -2.35
N GLY A 208 -29.04 -33.63 -3.30
CA GLY A 208 -30.00 -33.98 -4.35
C GLY A 208 -30.16 -35.47 -4.62
N SER A 209 -30.55 -36.28 -3.65
CA SER A 209 -31.16 -37.60 -3.92
C SER A 209 -32.56 -37.69 -3.31
N PRO A 210 -33.64 -37.75 -4.13
CA PRO A 210 -34.99 -37.98 -3.64
C PRO A 210 -35.22 -39.50 -3.49
N SER A 211 -35.38 -39.98 -2.25
CA SER A 211 -35.98 -41.30 -2.01
C SER A 211 -37.48 -41.12 -1.78
N SER A 212 -38.24 -41.24 -2.87
CA SER A 212 -39.68 -41.42 -2.87
C SER A 212 -40.06 -42.73 -2.17
N SER A 213 -41.03 -42.63 -1.27
CA SER A 213 -41.85 -43.71 -0.71
C SER A 213 -42.48 -44.61 -1.79
N SER A 214 -42.39 -45.92 -1.59
CA SER A 214 -43.47 -46.91 -1.82
C SER A 214 -43.16 -48.17 -1.02
#